data_AF-A0A356AQV8-F1
#
_entry.id   AF-A0A356AQV8-F1
#
_cell.length_a   1.000
_cell.length_b   1.000
_cell.length_c   1.000
_cell.angle_alpha   90.00
_cell.angle_beta   90.00
_cell.angle_gamma   90.00
#
_symmetry.space_group_name_H-M   'P 1'
#
loop_
_entity.id
_entity.type
_entity.pdbx_description
1 polymer ?
#
loop_
_entity_poly.entity_id
_entity_poly.type
_entity_poly.pdbx_seq_one_letter_code
_entity_poly.pdbx_strand_id
1 'polypeptide(L)'
;VIGKGSPLLAGMIDGGDFGSKAVDAEIKTEVNNILSRGQVQHVILGCTHYPIVEDSFRRCYPDIQFINPAVEQANAVQSYLAESNALSGRKSGGSFSICTSGDPQVYANVAKRIGMSDPTSLEKIAL
;
A
#
# COMPACT_ATOMS: atom_id res chain seq x y z
N VAL A 1 -10.98 9.28 16.92
CA VAL A 1 -10.39 8.92 15.61
C VAL A 1 -10.37 10.18 14.75
N ILE A 2 -9.23 10.53 14.16
CA ILE A 2 -9.08 11.71 13.30
C ILE A 2 -8.83 11.21 11.87
N GLY A 3 -9.65 11.65 10.93
CA GLY A 3 -9.48 11.32 9.50
C GLY A 3 -8.84 12.48 8.74
N LYS A 4 -7.82 12.17 7.93
CA LYS A 4 -7.26 13.10 6.94
C LYS A 4 -6.84 12.32 5.69
N GLY A 5 -7.39 12.70 4.55
CA GLY A 5 -6.90 12.25 3.25
C GLY A 5 -5.82 13.18 2.71
N SER A 6 -4.96 12.65 1.84
CA SER A 6 -4.09 13.42 0.96
C SER A 6 -4.69 13.41 -0.45
N PRO A 7 -4.95 14.57 -1.06
CA PRO A 7 -5.45 14.65 -2.44
C PRO A 7 -4.38 14.32 -3.50
N LEU A 8 -3.08 14.37 -3.14
CA LEU A 8 -1.98 14.26 -4.11
C LEU A 8 -1.21 12.95 -4.01
N LEU A 9 -1.11 12.37 -2.81
CA LEU A 9 -0.14 11.30 -2.55
C LEU A 9 -0.36 10.05 -3.40
N ALA A 10 -1.62 9.64 -3.63
CA ALA A 10 -1.91 8.50 -4.50
C ALA A 10 -1.45 8.74 -5.95
N GLY A 11 -1.72 9.93 -6.49
CA GLY A 11 -1.32 10.30 -7.85
C GLY A 11 0.20 10.40 -8.03
N MET A 12 0.93 10.87 -7.01
CA MET A 12 2.40 10.87 -7.02
C MET A 12 2.97 9.45 -7.10
N ILE A 13 2.37 8.52 -6.33
CA ILE A 13 2.79 7.11 -6.29
C ILE A 13 2.45 6.42 -7.61
N ASP A 14 1.27 6.66 -8.19
CA ASP A 14 0.90 6.15 -9.51
C ASP A 14 1.84 6.70 -10.62
N GLY A 15 2.35 7.92 -10.44
CA GLY A 15 3.39 8.52 -11.29
C GLY A 15 4.79 7.93 -11.11
N GLY A 16 4.97 6.97 -10.20
CA GLY A 16 6.25 6.30 -9.93
C GLY A 16 7.16 7.03 -8.95
N ASP A 17 6.68 8.07 -8.27
CA ASP A 17 7.44 8.76 -7.22
C ASP A 17 7.26 8.05 -5.87
N PHE A 18 8.28 7.29 -5.47
CA PHE A 18 8.23 6.44 -4.28
C PHE A 18 9.00 6.98 -3.07
N GLY A 19 9.40 8.25 -3.09
CA GLY A 19 10.13 8.83 -1.96
C GLY A 19 10.94 10.08 -2.25
N SER A 20 10.55 10.88 -3.25
CA SER A 20 11.16 12.18 -3.46
C SER A 20 10.90 13.13 -2.29
N LYS A 21 11.57 14.29 -2.32
CA LYS A 21 11.28 15.39 -1.38
C LYS A 21 9.83 15.90 -1.50
N ALA A 22 9.19 15.75 -2.66
CA ALA A 22 7.80 16.15 -2.85
C ALA A 22 6.85 15.22 -2.09
N VAL A 23 7.08 13.90 -2.18
CA VAL A 23 6.36 12.89 -1.38
C VAL A 23 6.53 13.17 0.12
N ASP A 24 7.76 13.42 0.57
CA ASP A 24 8.02 13.75 1.98
C ASP A 24 7.32 15.05 2.42
N ALA A 25 7.22 16.06 1.55
CA ALA A 25 6.54 17.32 1.83
C ALA A 25 5.01 17.14 1.95
N GLU A 26 4.41 16.34 1.07
CA GLU A 26 2.98 16.02 1.15
C GLU A 26 2.67 15.21 2.42
N ILE A 27 3.46 14.18 2.72
CA ILE A 27 3.33 13.39 3.96
C ILE A 27 3.42 14.31 5.17
N LYS A 28 4.41 15.21 5.21
CA LYS A 28 4.57 16.14 6.33
C LYS A 28 3.38 17.07 6.48
N THR A 29 2.89 17.63 5.38
CA THR A 29 1.72 18.50 5.38
C THR A 29 0.52 17.79 6.01
N GLU A 30 0.25 16.56 5.58
CA GLU A 30 -0.96 15.86 5.98
C GLU A 30 -0.88 15.18 7.35
N VAL A 31 0.29 14.68 7.74
CA VAL A 31 0.50 14.17 9.10
C VAL A 31 0.50 15.33 10.11
N ASN A 32 1.10 16.48 9.80
CA ASN A 32 1.01 17.66 10.69
C ASN A 32 -0.44 18.16 10.86
N ASN A 33 -1.28 18.05 9.83
CA ASN A 33 -2.71 18.35 9.92
C ASN A 33 -3.46 17.38 10.86
N ILE A 34 -2.99 16.14 11.00
CA ILE A 34 -3.51 15.19 11.99
C ILE A 34 -3.03 15.58 13.39
N LEU A 35 -1.73 15.82 13.55
CA LEU A 35 -1.10 16.13 14.85
C LEU A 35 -1.58 17.45 15.45
N SER A 36 -1.96 18.43 14.62
CA SER A 36 -2.53 19.71 15.08
C SER A 36 -3.91 19.55 15.73
N ARG A 37 -4.59 18.41 15.50
CA ARG A 37 -5.93 18.13 16.04
C ARG A 37 -5.91 17.27 17.30
N GLY A 38 -4.73 16.82 17.73
CA GLY A 38 -4.56 16.05 18.96
C GLY A 38 -3.30 15.21 18.98
N GLN A 39 -2.96 14.67 20.14
CA GLN A 39 -1.83 13.76 20.30
C GLN A 39 -2.16 12.40 19.69
N VAL A 40 -1.46 12.04 18.61
CA VAL A 40 -1.65 10.77 17.90
C VAL A 40 -0.35 9.98 17.95
N GLN A 41 -0.43 8.74 18.42
CA GLN A 41 0.71 7.81 18.47
C GLN A 41 0.65 6.75 17.36
N HIS A 42 -0.55 6.51 16.82
CA HIS A 42 -0.80 5.48 15.81
C HIS A 42 -1.53 6.08 14.61
N VAL A 43 -1.05 5.83 13.40
CA VAL A 43 -1.65 6.30 12.15
C VAL A 43 -1.86 5.12 11.21
N ILE A 44 -3.11 4.91 10.80
CA ILE A 44 -3.45 3.90 9.80
C ILE A 44 -3.18 4.47 8.41
N LEU A 45 -2.43 3.74 7.59
CA LEU A 45 -2.20 4.03 6.18
C LEU A 45 -3.45 3.65 5.37
N GLY A 46 -4.53 4.42 5.53
CA GLY A 46 -5.89 4.10 5.08
C GLY A 46 -6.14 4.19 3.57
N CYS A 47 -5.10 4.24 2.75
CA CYS A 47 -5.20 4.21 1.29
C CYS A 47 -4.26 3.11 0.79
N THR A 48 -4.70 2.33 -0.22
CA THR A 48 -3.91 1.23 -0.81
C THR A 48 -2.54 1.66 -1.30
N HIS A 49 -2.36 2.93 -1.67
CA HIS A 49 -1.08 3.47 -2.14
C HIS A 49 -0.08 3.72 -1.03
N TYR A 50 -0.53 4.13 0.17
CA TYR A 50 0.37 4.69 1.18
C TYR A 50 1.43 3.70 1.72
N PRO A 51 1.14 2.39 1.86
CA PRO A 51 2.17 1.41 2.20
C PRO A 51 3.36 1.37 1.23
N ILE A 52 3.19 1.76 -0.04
CA ILE A 52 4.26 1.76 -1.06
C ILE A 52 5.41 2.74 -0.68
N VAL A 53 5.08 3.78 0.07
CA VAL A 53 6.01 4.84 0.54
C VAL A 53 6.13 4.85 2.07
N GLU A 54 5.88 3.73 2.73
CA GLU A 54 5.94 3.61 4.19
C GLU A 54 7.31 4.05 4.76
N ASP A 55 8.40 3.82 4.03
CA ASP A 55 9.73 4.31 4.40
C ASP A 55 9.78 5.84 4.56
N SER A 56 9.08 6.58 3.69
CA SER A 56 8.99 8.04 3.77
C SER A 56 8.19 8.49 5.00
N PHE A 57 7.09 7.81 5.32
CA PHE A 57 6.33 8.06 6.55
C PHE A 57 7.19 7.87 7.80
N ARG A 58 7.85 6.71 7.92
CA ARG A 58 8.73 6.36 9.05
C ARG A 58 9.93 7.31 9.16
N ARG A 59 10.51 7.72 8.03
CA ARG A 59 11.60 8.71 8.00
C ARG A 59 11.15 10.09 8.46
N CYS A 60 9.96 10.54 8.07
CA CYS A 60 9.44 11.85 8.45
C CYS A 60 8.97 11.91 9.91
N TYR A 61 8.46 10.80 10.44
CA TYR A 61 7.87 10.71 11.77
C TYR A 61 8.28 9.39 12.47
N PRO A 62 9.52 9.28 12.95
CA PRO A 62 10.04 8.04 13.53
C PRO A 62 9.31 7.62 14.82
N ASP A 63 8.70 8.58 15.53
CA ASP A 63 8.00 8.34 16.80
C ASP A 63 6.52 7.93 16.61
N ILE A 64 6.00 7.96 15.38
CA ILE A 64 4.62 7.54 15.07
C ILE A 64 4.63 6.09 14.61
N GLN A 65 3.73 5.29 15.19
CA GLN A 65 3.48 3.93 14.75
C GLN A 65 2.54 3.94 13.53
N PHE A 66 3.09 3.70 12.34
CA PHE A 66 2.30 3.54 11.12
C PHE A 66 1.79 2.11 10.97
N ILE A 67 0.50 1.97 10.69
CA ILE A 67 -0.18 0.68 10.55
C ILE A 67 -0.55 0.47 9.09
N ASN A 68 0.00 -0.58 8.47
CA ASN A 68 -0.38 -1.04 7.14
C ASN A 68 -1.59 -1.99 7.25
N PRO A 69 -2.80 -1.58 6.80
CA PRO A 69 -3.99 -2.42 6.90
C PRO A 69 -3.95 -3.66 5.99
N ALA A 70 -3.08 -3.70 4.97
CA ALA A 70 -3.02 -4.81 4.02
C ALA A 70 -2.64 -6.14 4.69
N VAL A 71 -1.82 -6.10 5.74
CA VAL A 71 -1.41 -7.30 6.50
C VAL A 71 -2.62 -7.93 7.19
N GLU A 72 -3.40 -7.12 7.91
CA GLU A 72 -4.60 -7.61 8.59
C GLU A 72 -5.68 -8.07 7.61
N GLN A 73 -5.78 -7.41 6.46
CA GLN A 73 -6.66 -7.86 5.38
C GLN A 73 -6.25 -9.23 4.84
N ALA A 74 -4.95 -9.49 4.64
CA ALA A 74 -4.45 -10.80 4.19
C ALA A 74 -4.74 -11.91 5.23
N ASN A 75 -4.54 -11.63 6.51
CA ASN A 75 -4.85 -12.55 7.61
C ASN A 75 -6.36 -12.88 7.68
N ALA A 76 -7.21 -11.87 7.49
CA ALA A 76 -8.67 -12.05 7.45
C ALA A 76 -9.09 -12.94 6.27
N VAL A 77 -8.51 -12.72 5.08
CA VAL A 77 -8.77 -13.57 3.90
C VAL A 77 -8.32 -15.02 4.13
N GLN A 78 -7.14 -15.23 4.73
CA GLN A 78 -6.67 -16.58 5.08
C GLN A 78 -7.65 -17.29 6.04
N SER A 79 -8.09 -16.58 7.09
CA SER A 79 -9.02 -17.13 8.08
C SER A 79 -10.35 -17.51 7.44
N TYR A 80 -10.90 -16.63 6.61
CA TYR A 80 -12.13 -16.89 5.87
C TYR A 80 -12.03 -18.13 4.95
N LEU A 81 -10.92 -18.26 4.21
CA LEU A 81 -10.70 -19.42 3.34
C LEU A 81 -10.54 -20.71 4.15
N ALA A 82 -9.94 -20.65 5.34
CA ALA A 82 -9.80 -21.80 6.23
C ALA A 82 -11.18 -22.28 6.75
N GLU A 83 -11.98 -21.34 7.27
CA GLU A 83 -13.34 -21.59 7.76
C GLU A 83 -14.26 -22.14 6.66
N SER A 84 -14.05 -21.70 5.43
CA SER A 84 -14.82 -22.13 4.25
C SER A 84 -14.32 -23.43 3.62
N ASN A 85 -13.30 -24.10 4.19
CA ASN A 85 -12.60 -25.24 3.58
C ASN A 85 -12.14 -24.96 2.12
N ALA A 86 -11.77 -23.73 1.82
CA ALA A 86 -11.41 -23.24 0.49
C ALA A 86 -9.90 -22.95 0.33
N LEU A 87 -9.09 -23.25 1.34
CA LEU A 87 -7.63 -23.17 1.23
C LEU A 87 -7.12 -24.14 0.16
N SER A 88 -6.17 -23.68 -0.64
CA SER A 88 -5.47 -24.56 -1.58
C SER A 88 -4.70 -25.64 -0.81
N GLY A 89 -4.88 -26.90 -1.21
CA GLY A 89 -4.08 -28.02 -0.68
C GLY A 89 -2.62 -28.05 -1.18
N ARG A 90 -2.26 -27.17 -2.13
CA ARG A 90 -0.89 -27.08 -2.66
C ARG A 90 0.00 -26.35 -1.65
N LYS A 91 1.15 -26.94 -1.33
CA LYS A 91 2.17 -26.32 -0.47
C LYS A 91 3.14 -25.40 -1.22
N SER A 92 3.16 -25.48 -2.55
CA SER A 92 3.99 -24.67 -3.44
C SER A 92 3.37 -24.64 -4.86
N GLY A 93 3.81 -23.73 -5.72
CA GLY A 93 3.39 -23.67 -7.12
C GLY A 93 2.07 -22.93 -7.39
N GLY A 94 2.00 -21.66 -6.96
CA GLY A 94 0.98 -20.70 -7.39
C GLY A 94 1.47 -19.82 -8.55
N SER A 95 0.55 -19.17 -9.25
CA SER A 95 0.85 -18.13 -10.26
C SER A 95 0.48 -16.76 -9.74
N PHE A 96 1.23 -15.74 -10.16
CA PHE A 96 0.93 -14.34 -9.88
C PHE A 96 0.84 -13.59 -11.20
N SER A 97 -0.36 -13.15 -11.58
CA SER A 97 -0.60 -12.40 -12.81
C SER A 97 -1.18 -11.04 -12.48
N ILE A 98 -0.73 -10.00 -13.18
CA ILE A 98 -1.26 -8.64 -13.05
C ILE A 98 -2.06 -8.31 -14.30
N CYS A 99 -3.34 -8.02 -14.10
CA CYS A 99 -4.27 -7.58 -15.13
C CYS A 99 -4.67 -6.13 -14.83
N THR A 100 -4.55 -5.21 -15.80
CA THR A 100 -4.91 -3.80 -15.61
C THR A 100 -5.47 -3.17 -16.89
N SER A 101 -6.34 -2.17 -16.77
CA SER A 101 -6.75 -1.33 -17.90
C SER A 101 -5.75 -0.22 -18.22
N GLY A 102 -4.82 0.05 -17.29
CA GLY A 102 -3.75 1.04 -17.44
C GLY A 102 -2.50 0.48 -18.12
N ASP A 103 -1.34 1.02 -17.74
CA ASP A 103 -0.03 0.47 -18.12
C ASP A 103 0.40 -0.63 -17.11
N PRO A 104 0.52 -1.90 -17.53
CA PRO A 104 0.97 -2.99 -16.66
C PRO A 104 2.34 -2.76 -16.02
N GLN A 105 3.23 -1.99 -16.67
CA GLN A 105 4.58 -1.78 -16.16
C GLN A 105 4.60 -0.96 -14.87
N VAL A 106 3.65 -0.04 -14.69
CA VAL A 106 3.49 0.73 -13.44
C VAL A 106 3.25 -0.24 -12.27
N TYR A 107 2.36 -1.21 -12.45
CA TYR A 107 2.01 -2.17 -11.41
C TYR A 107 3.10 -3.22 -11.17
N ALA A 108 3.87 -3.59 -12.20
CA ALA A 108 5.07 -4.41 -12.01
C ALA A 108 6.11 -3.70 -11.12
N ASN A 109 6.31 -2.39 -11.32
CA ASN A 109 7.21 -1.59 -10.50
C ASN A 109 6.71 -1.47 -9.05
N VAL A 110 5.40 -1.28 -8.85
CA VAL A 110 4.78 -1.28 -7.52
C VAL A 110 4.98 -2.63 -6.83
N ALA A 111 4.68 -3.75 -7.49
CA ALA A 111 4.85 -5.10 -6.94
C ALA A 111 6.30 -5.33 -6.47
N LYS A 112 7.27 -4.95 -7.31
CA LYS A 112 8.69 -5.00 -6.95
C LYS A 112 9.02 -4.12 -5.74
N ARG A 113 8.48 -2.90 -5.69
CA ARG A 113 8.72 -1.94 -4.59
C ARG A 113 8.27 -2.48 -3.24
N ILE A 114 7.15 -3.20 -3.20
CA ILE A 114 6.60 -3.79 -1.98
C ILE A 114 7.08 -5.24 -1.71
N GLY A 115 8.09 -5.70 -2.44
CA GLY A 115 8.75 -6.99 -2.20
C GLY A 115 7.94 -8.21 -2.66
N MET A 116 6.97 -8.04 -3.56
CA MET A 116 6.30 -9.17 -4.20
C MET A 116 7.22 -9.86 -5.20
N SER A 117 6.94 -11.13 -5.47
CA SER A 117 7.60 -11.88 -6.55
C SER A 117 7.30 -11.25 -7.92
N ASP A 118 8.20 -11.47 -8.87
CA ASP A 118 7.95 -11.04 -10.25
C ASP A 118 6.68 -11.72 -10.79
N PRO A 119 5.79 -10.94 -11.44
CA PRO A 119 4.57 -11.50 -12.01
C PRO A 119 4.91 -12.46 -13.15
N THR A 120 4.19 -13.58 -13.18
CA THR A 120 4.23 -14.59 -14.25
C THR A 120 3.69 -14.03 -15.57
N SER A 121 2.70 -13.12 -15.52
CA SER A 121 2.21 -12.40 -16.68
C SER A 121 1.78 -10.97 -16.34
N LEU A 122 1.90 -10.08 -17.33
CA LEU A 122 1.44 -8.69 -17.30
C LEU A 122 0.47 -8.49 -18.47
N GLU A 123 -0.79 -8.17 -18.18
CA GLU A 123 -1.86 -8.12 -19.17
C GLU A 123 -2.59 -6.77 -19.12
N LYS A 124 -2.62 -6.07 -20.26
CA LYS A 124 -3.48 -4.91 -20.45
C LYS A 124 -4.84 -5.35 -20.97
N ILE A 125 -5.92 -5.04 -20.25
CA ILE A 125 -7.29 -5.47 -20.56
C ILE A 125 -8.16 -4.25 -20.83
N ALA A 126 -8.95 -4.29 -21.90
CA ALA A 126 -10.01 -3.29 -22.15
C ALA A 126 -11.26 -3.66 -21.33
N LEU A 127 -11.80 -2.69 -20.59
CA LEU A 127 -13.03 -2.83 -19.81
C LEU A 127 -14.27 -2.55 -20.67
#